data_AF-A0A2E7W032-F1
#
_entry.id   AF-A0A2E7W032-F1
#
_cell.length_a   1.000
_cell.length_b   1.000
_cell.length_c   1.000
_cell.angle_alpha   90.00
_cell.angle_beta   90.00
_cell.angle_gamma   90.00
#
_symmetry.space_group_name_H-M   'P 1'
#
loop_
_entity.id
_entity.type
_entity.pdbx_description
1 polymer ?
#
loop_
_entity_poly.entity_id
_entity_poly.type
_entity_poly.pdbx_seq_one_letter_code
_entity_poly.pdbx_strand_id
1 'polypeptide(L)' 'MEKPASVSHVGDDLALWLEIGQQSGWCGKVTCGTHDGPEITESEYDSMADYDDPCIPIVRIFVPEDMK' A
#
# COMPACT_ATOMS: atom_id res chain seq x y z
N MET A 1 -4.71 -28.72 -21.91
CA MET A 1 -5.67 -27.59 -21.93
C MET A 1 -4.83 -26.34 -21.74
N GLU A 2 -4.51 -25.68 -22.85
CA GLU A 2 -3.68 -24.47 -22.81
C GLU A 2 -4.50 -23.35 -22.19
N LYS A 3 -3.97 -22.71 -21.13
CA LYS A 3 -4.59 -21.54 -20.53
C LYS A 3 -4.63 -20.44 -21.60
N PRO A 4 -5.78 -19.79 -21.83
CA PRO A 4 -5.82 -18.65 -22.75
C PRO A 4 -4.87 -17.58 -22.21
N ALA A 5 -4.06 -17.00 -23.10
CA ALA A 5 -3.20 -15.87 -22.78
C ALA A 5 -4.08 -14.81 -22.11
N SER A 6 -3.86 -14.62 -20.80
CA SER A 6 -4.65 -13.71 -19.98
C SER A 6 -4.48 -12.31 -20.54
N VAL A 7 -5.60 -11.76 -20.97
CA VAL A 7 -5.74 -10.39 -21.47
C VAL A 7 -5.15 -9.44 -20.44
N SER A 8 -4.08 -8.72 -20.79
CA SER A 8 -3.55 -7.67 -19.92
C SER A 8 -4.46 -6.45 -20.03
N HIS A 9 -5.42 -6.32 -19.10
CA HIS A 9 -6.04 -5.01 -18.90
C HIS A 9 -5.04 -4.13 -18.16
N VAL A 10 -4.85 -2.91 -18.65
CA VAL A 10 -3.99 -1.88 -18.04
C VAL A 10 -4.40 -1.56 -16.58
N GLY A 11 -5.57 -2.06 -16.13
CA GLY A 11 -6.06 -1.95 -14.74
C GLY A 11 -5.84 -3.17 -13.84
N ASP A 12 -5.26 -4.27 -14.32
CA ASP A 12 -5.12 -5.51 -13.54
C ASP A 12 -3.74 -5.65 -12.86
N ASP A 13 -2.77 -4.81 -13.23
CA ASP A 13 -1.42 -4.83 -12.65
C ASP A 13 -1.31 -3.80 -11.52
N LEU A 14 -1.58 -4.26 -10.29
CA LEU A 14 -1.44 -3.46 -9.07
C LEU A 14 -0.03 -2.85 -8.93
N ALA A 15 1.01 -3.56 -9.38
CA ALA A 15 2.37 -3.04 -9.29
C ALA A 15 2.57 -1.86 -10.24
N LEU A 16 2.05 -1.95 -11.47
CA LEU A 16 2.07 -0.84 -12.42
C LEU A 16 1.28 0.38 -11.91
N TRP A 17 0.12 0.16 -11.30
CA TRP A 17 -0.67 1.26 -10.71
C TRP A 17 0.11 1.97 -9.59
N LEU A 18 0.75 1.21 -8.71
CA LEU A 18 1.57 1.75 -7.62
C LEU A 18 2.80 2.49 -8.14
N GLU A 19 3.46 1.97 -9.18
CA GLU A 19 4.61 2.63 -9.81
C GLU A 19 4.21 3.98 -10.41
N ILE A 20 3.13 4.03 -11.18
CA ILE A 20 2.61 5.27 -11.78
C ILE A 20 2.24 6.27 -10.68
N GLY A 21 1.55 5.82 -9.63
CA GLY A 21 1.14 6.68 -8.51
C GLY A 21 2.31 7.28 -7.74
N GLN A 22 3.38 6.50 -7.53
CA GLN A 22 4.60 6.97 -6.88
C GLN A 22 5.36 7.97 -7.76
N GLN A 23 5.53 7.68 -9.05
CA GLN A 23 6.20 8.58 -10.00
C GLN A 23 5.43 9.89 -10.19
N SER A 24 4.10 9.84 -10.11
CA SER A 24 3.22 11.00 -10.26
C SER A 24 3.02 11.80 -8.97
N GLY A 25 3.59 11.34 -7.84
CA GLY A 25 3.44 12.01 -6.54
C GLY A 25 2.03 11.91 -5.95
N TRP A 26 1.22 10.92 -6.36
CA TRP A 26 -0.12 10.67 -5.80
C TRP A 26 -0.05 9.85 -4.52
N CYS A 27 0.99 9.05 -4.36
CA CYS A 27 1.15 8.21 -3.20
C CYS A 27 2.62 7.93 -2.87
N GLY A 28 2.90 7.58 -1.61
CA GLY A 28 4.23 7.21 -1.14
C GLY A 28 4.64 5.78 -1.53
N LYS A 29 5.81 5.34 -1.06
CA LYS A 29 6.23 3.93 -1.17
C LYS A 29 5.24 3.02 -0.43
N VAL A 30 5.10 1.79 -0.90
CA VAL A 30 4.44 0.73 -0.12
C VAL A 30 5.31 0.40 1.08
N THR A 31 4.73 0.41 2.28
CA THR A 31 5.40 -0.01 3.52
C THR A 31 4.60 -1.11 4.21
N CYS A 32 5.26 -1.88 5.06
CA CYS A 32 4.57 -2.76 5.98
C CYS A 32 3.98 -1.89 7.10
N GLY A 33 2.66 -1.88 7.26
CA GLY A 33 1.97 -1.14 8.32
C GLY A 33 2.33 -1.62 9.72
N THR A 34 2.82 -2.85 9.85
CA THR A 34 3.28 -3.41 11.12
C THR A 34 4.74 -3.04 11.42
N HIS A 35 5.65 -3.23 10.48
CA HIS A 35 7.09 -3.12 10.75
C HIS A 35 7.68 -1.74 10.37
N ASP A 36 7.12 -1.12 9.32
CA ASP A 36 7.60 0.11 8.70
C ASP A 36 6.52 1.20 8.66
N GLY A 37 5.49 1.07 9.51
CA GLY A 37 4.30 1.93 9.51
C GLY A 37 4.61 3.42 9.65
N PRO A 38 3.63 4.31 9.40
CA PRO A 38 3.75 5.73 9.77
C PRO A 38 4.02 5.88 11.27
N GLU A 39 4.54 7.04 11.72
CA GLU A 39 4.75 7.31 13.15
C GLU A 39 3.48 6.99 13.96
N ILE A 40 3.56 5.98 14.83
CA ILE A 40 2.48 5.55 15.73
C ILE A 40 2.73 6.05 17.15
N THR A 41 1.66 6.24 17.93
CA THR A 41 1.74 6.63 19.35
C THR A 41 2.12 5.42 20.23
N GLU A 42 2.66 5.67 21.44
CA GLU A 42 3.06 4.59 22.37
C GLU A 42 1.91 3.62 22.72
N SER A 43 0.68 4.13 22.85
CA SER A 43 -0.49 3.28 23.13
C SER A 43 -0.86 2.33 21.98
N GLU A 44 -0.54 2.71 20.75
CA GLU A 44 -0.80 1.87 19.57
C GLU A 44 0.25 0.75 19.45
N TYR A 45 1.48 0.98 19.93
CA TYR A 45 2.56 -0.01 19.97
C TYR A 45 2.28 -1.15 20.96
N ASP A 46 1.78 -0.83 22.15
CA ASP A 46 1.48 -1.84 23.19
C ASP A 46 0.44 -2.88 22.74
N SER A 47 -0.45 -2.51 21.81
CA SER A 47 -1.49 -3.40 21.26
C SER A 47 -0.95 -4.41 20.24
N MET A 48 0.25 -4.20 19.69
CA MET A 48 0.89 -5.11 18.73
C MET A 48 1.70 -6.22 19.41
N ALA A 49 1.99 -6.07 20.72
CA ALA A 49 2.80 -7.00 21.51
C ALA A 49 2.12 -8.37 21.76
N ASP A 50 0.83 -8.51 21.46
CA ASP A 50 0.04 -9.74 21.66
C ASP A 50 0.14 -10.76 20.49
N TYR A 51 1.13 -10.58 19.59
CA TYR A 51 1.72 -11.62 18.72
C TYR A 51 0.90 -12.16 17.52
N ASP A 52 -0.09 -11.43 17.03
CA ASP A 52 -0.86 -11.80 15.83
C ASP A 52 -0.48 -10.87 14.65
N ASP A 53 0.63 -11.12 13.95
CA ASP A 53 1.07 -10.19 12.88
C ASP A 53 1.25 -10.80 11.48
N PRO A 54 0.20 -10.75 10.63
CA PRO A 54 0.35 -10.78 9.18
C PRO A 54 0.71 -9.38 8.66
N CYS A 55 1.90 -9.23 8.08
CA CYS A 55 2.34 -7.98 7.44
C CYS A 55 1.27 -7.36 6.52
N ILE A 56 0.84 -6.13 6.81
CA ILE A 56 -0.17 -5.41 6.03
C ILE A 56 0.52 -4.40 5.09
N PRO A 57 0.45 -4.55 3.76
CA PRO A 57 0.99 -3.53 2.86
C PRO A 57 0.09 -2.29 2.88
N ILE A 58 0.67 -1.13 3.18
CA ILE A 58 -0.02 0.17 3.20
C ILE A 58 0.68 1.16 2.28
N VAL A 59 -0.08 2.15 1.78
CA VAL A 59 0.43 3.26 1.00
C VAL A 59 -0.23 4.57 1.45
N ARG A 60 0.56 5.63 1.64
CA ARG A 60 0.02 6.97 1.95
C ARG A 60 -0.42 7.65 0.66
N ILE A 61 -1.69 8.03 0.57
CA ILE A 61 -2.22 8.84 -0.54
C ILE A 61 -2.04 10.33 -0.24
N PHE A 62 -1.54 11.07 -1.22
CA PHE A 62 -1.41 12.52 -1.18
C PHE A 62 -2.61 13.14 -1.89
N VAL A 63 -3.58 13.59 -1.10
CA VAL A 63 -4.75 14.32 -1.62
C VAL A 63 -4.40 15.81 -1.67
N PRO A 64 -4.49 16.46 -2.85
CA PRO A 64 -4.37 17.91 -2.96
C PRO A 64 -5.32 18.64 -2.00
N GLU A 65 -4.93 19.80 -1.47
CA GLU A 65 -5.75 20.52 -0.48
C GLU A 65 -7.13 20.94 -1.02
N ASP A 66 -7.25 21.14 -2.32
CA ASP A 66 -8.49 21.49 -3.02
C ASP A 66 -9.43 20.29 -3.27
N MET A 67 -9.00 19.07 -2.93
CA MET A 67 -9.80 17.84 -3.01
C MET A 67 -10.13 17.22 -1.64
N LYS A 68 -9.79 17.90 -0.53
CA LYS A 68 -10.21 17.55 0.84
C LYS A 68 -11.54 18.19 1.20
#